data_AF-B8CWH1-F1
#
_entry.id   AF-B8CWH1-F1
#
_cell.length_a   1.000
_cell.length_b   1.000
_cell.length_c   1.000
_cell.angle_alpha   90.00
_cell.angle_beta   90.00
_cell.angle_gamma   90.00
#
_symmetry.space_group_name_H-M   'P 1'
#
loop_
_entity.id
_entity.type
_entity.pdbx_description
1 polymer ?
#
loop_
_entity_poly.entity_id
_entity_poly.type
_entity_poly.pdbx_seq_one_letter_code
_entity_poly.pdbx_strand_id
1 'polypeptide(L)'
;MYDEYQERIINNTVIFKGVVLGVVILILLSLILAFFSNIITALSLSSLNTVLIIGNFMIIGFIGFFIARRVEENGWLNGGLGGLIYMAIIILLGTISMPISIGNIFLLLILGLLVGAIGGIIGINL
;
A
#
# COMPACT_ATOMS: atom_id res chain seq x y z
N MET A 1 -30.09 29.00 3.17
CA MET A 1 -29.76 27.73 2.48
C MET A 1 -28.28 27.51 2.68
N TYR A 2 -27.94 27.10 3.91
CA TYR A 2 -26.57 26.76 4.31
C TYR A 2 -26.31 25.36 3.77
N ASP A 3 -25.84 25.26 2.53
CA ASP A 3 -25.11 24.07 2.12
C ASP A 3 -23.79 24.11 2.91
N GLU A 4 -23.88 23.49 4.07
CA GLU A 4 -22.80 23.13 4.95
C GLU A 4 -21.69 22.51 4.09
N TYR A 5 -20.59 23.24 3.90
CA TYR A 5 -19.32 22.69 3.41
C TYR A 5 -18.85 21.67 4.45
N GLN A 6 -19.41 20.46 4.40
CA GLN A 6 -18.93 19.33 5.14
C GLN A 6 -17.56 18.97 4.55
N GLU A 7 -16.50 19.53 5.14
CA GLU A 7 -15.12 19.11 4.90
C GLU A 7 -15.07 17.60 5.06
N ARG A 8 -14.94 16.89 3.93
CA ARG A 8 -14.89 15.43 3.95
C ARG A 8 -13.54 15.01 4.50
N ILE A 9 -13.55 14.63 5.77
CA ILE A 9 -12.43 14.04 6.51
C ILE A 9 -11.77 12.90 5.70
N ILE A 10 -12.54 12.15 4.91
CA ILE A 10 -12.08 11.06 4.07
C ILE A 10 -12.34 11.35 2.59
N ASN A 11 -11.29 11.26 1.76
CA ASN A 11 -11.39 11.45 0.31
C ASN A 11 -11.26 10.12 -0.45
N ASN A 12 -12.41 9.45 -0.65
CA ASN A 12 -12.48 8.15 -1.32
C ASN A 12 -11.84 8.13 -2.73
N THR A 13 -11.96 9.23 -3.48
CA THR A 13 -11.44 9.31 -4.85
C THR A 13 -9.92 9.32 -4.88
N VAL A 14 -9.30 10.07 -3.97
CA VAL A 14 -7.84 10.12 -3.85
C VAL A 14 -7.30 8.80 -3.32
N ILE A 15 -7.97 8.22 -2.31
CA ILE A 15 -7.63 6.90 -1.77
C ILE A 15 -7.65 5.84 -2.88
N PHE A 16 -8.72 5.78 -3.67
CA PHE A 16 -8.83 4.84 -4.79
C PHE A 16 -7.68 5.00 -5.79
N LYS A 17 -7.36 6.24 -6.20
CA LYS A 17 -6.23 6.52 -7.11
C LYS A 17 -4.90 6.07 -6.51
N GLY A 18 -4.67 6.31 -5.21
CA GLY A 18 -3.46 5.89 -4.51
C GLY A 18 -3.31 4.37 -4.47
N VAL A 19 -4.39 3.66 -4.14
CA VAL A 19 -4.41 2.19 -4.12
C VAL A 19 -4.13 1.61 -5.51
N VAL A 20 -4.80 2.11 -6.56
CA VAL A 20 -4.56 1.68 -7.94
C VAL A 20 -3.11 1.91 -8.35
N LEU A 21 -2.55 3.08 -8.02
CA LEU A 21 -1.15 3.38 -8.29
C LEU A 21 -0.21 2.39 -7.59
N GLY A 22 -0.48 2.07 -6.33
CA GLY A 22 0.28 1.08 -5.57
C GLY A 22 0.28 -0.31 -6.21
N VAL A 23 -0.89 -0.78 -6.65
CA VAL A 23 -1.03 -2.07 -7.36
C VAL A 23 -0.24 -2.06 -8.67
N VAL A 24 -0.31 -0.98 -9.44
CA VAL A 24 0.48 -0.84 -10.69
C VAL A 24 1.97 -0.89 -10.40
N ILE A 25 2.45 -0.17 -9.37
CA ILE A 25 3.87 -0.20 -8.98
C ILE A 25 4.30 -1.60 -8.56
N LEU A 26 3.47 -2.32 -7.79
CA LEU A 26 3.76 -3.70 -7.40
C LEU A 26 3.89 -4.61 -8.63
N ILE A 27 2.95 -4.54 -9.57
CA ILE A 27 2.99 -5.34 -10.80
C ILE A 27 4.27 -5.04 -11.59
N LEU A 28 4.63 -3.77 -11.74
CA LEU A 28 5.86 -3.37 -12.42
C LEU A 28 7.11 -3.90 -11.70
N LEU A 29 7.17 -3.80 -10.37
CA LEU A 29 8.25 -4.34 -9.56
C LEU A 29 8.36 -5.86 -9.74
N SER A 30 7.24 -6.59 -9.70
CA SER A 30 7.21 -8.03 -9.92
C SER A 30 7.67 -8.41 -11.33
N LEU A 31 7.27 -7.68 -12.37
CA LEU A 31 7.73 -7.91 -13.74
C LEU A 31 9.23 -7.67 -13.90
N ILE A 32 9.75 -6.59 -13.31
CA ILE A 32 11.17 -6.30 -13.28
C ILE A 32 11.93 -7.45 -12.61
N LEU A 33 11.50 -7.87 -11.42
CA LEU A 33 12.13 -8.98 -10.71
C LEU A 33 12.06 -10.30 -11.49
N ALA A 34 10.96 -10.59 -12.17
CA ALA A 34 10.81 -11.77 -13.02
C ALA A 34 11.73 -11.73 -14.25
N PHE A 35 11.91 -10.55 -14.85
CA PHE A 35 12.85 -10.39 -15.97
C PHE A 35 14.30 -10.61 -15.51
N PHE A 36 14.69 -9.99 -14.40
CA PHE A 36 16.05 -10.09 -13.88
C PHE A 36 16.36 -11.43 -13.22
N SER A 37 15.38 -12.15 -12.65
CA SER A 37 15.63 -13.49 -12.10
C SER A 37 16.03 -14.50 -13.18
N ASN A 38 15.56 -14.32 -14.43
CA ASN A 38 15.96 -15.14 -15.56
C ASN A 38 17.37 -14.80 -16.10
N ILE A 39 17.81 -13.55 -15.93
CA ILE A 39 19.12 -13.07 -16.42
C ILE A 39 20.20 -13.26 -15.36
N ILE A 40 19.87 -13.02 -14.10
CA ILE A 40 20.76 -13.10 -12.94
C ILE A 40 20.41 -14.41 -12.22
N THR A 41 20.97 -15.52 -12.73
CA THR A 41 20.80 -16.89 -12.20
C THR A 41 21.19 -17.07 -10.72
N ALA A 42 21.67 -16.03 -10.04
CA ALA A 42 22.15 -16.07 -8.66
C ALA A 42 21.12 -15.63 -7.62
N LEU A 43 19.94 -15.11 -8.00
CA LEU A 43 18.94 -14.70 -7.02
C LEU A 43 18.13 -15.90 -6.54
N SER A 44 18.38 -16.31 -5.31
CA SER A 44 17.59 -17.33 -4.65
C SER A 44 16.12 -16.88 -4.47
N LEU A 45 15.20 -17.84 -4.45
CA LEU A 45 13.77 -17.56 -4.24
C LEU A 45 13.51 -16.80 -2.92
N SER A 46 14.30 -17.06 -1.87
CA SER A 46 14.20 -16.35 -0.59
C SER A 46 14.64 -14.88 -0.68
N SER A 47 15.64 -14.57 -1.51
CA SER A 47 16.06 -13.20 -1.78
C SER A 47 14.96 -12.42 -2.52
N LEU A 48 14.33 -13.03 -3.54
CA LEU A 48 13.22 -12.42 -4.28
C LEU A 48 12.03 -12.13 -3.37
N ASN A 49 11.67 -13.08 -2.50
CA ASN A 49 10.58 -12.90 -1.55
C ASN A 49 10.86 -11.76 -0.56
N THR A 50 12.09 -11.68 -0.05
CA THR A 50 12.51 -10.59 0.85
C THR A 50 12.38 -9.22 0.17
N VAL A 51 12.82 -9.09 -1.08
CA VAL A 51 12.71 -7.84 -1.85
C VAL A 51 11.25 -7.45 -2.06
N LEU A 52 10.37 -8.41 -2.39
CA LEU A 52 8.94 -8.15 -2.55
C LEU A 52 8.26 -7.72 -1.25
N ILE A 53 8.64 -8.31 -0.11
CA ILE A 53 8.10 -7.93 1.20
C ILE A 53 8.51 -6.49 1.55
N ILE A 54 9.80 -6.16 1.43
CA ILE A 54 10.30 -4.81 1.68
C ILE A 54 9.65 -3.81 0.71
N GLY A 55 9.58 -4.17 -0.57
CA GLY A 55 8.94 -3.38 -1.61
C GLY A 55 7.47 -3.10 -1.31
N ASN A 56 6.72 -4.07 -0.80
CA ASN A 56 5.32 -3.87 -0.40
C ASN A 56 5.18 -2.84 0.71
N PHE A 57 6.02 -2.89 1.75
CA PHE A 57 5.96 -1.88 2.82
C PHE A 57 6.35 -0.49 2.32
N MET A 58 7.34 -0.39 1.42
CA MET A 58 7.70 0.88 0.78
C MET A 58 6.56 1.43 -0.07
N ILE A 59 5.87 0.57 -0.83
CA ILE A 59 4.69 0.94 -1.62
C ILE A 59 3.57 1.44 -0.71
N ILE A 60 3.28 0.76 0.41
CA ILE A 60 2.26 1.18 1.36
C ILE A 60 2.56 2.58 1.93
N GLY A 61 3.81 2.82 2.33
CA GLY A 61 4.24 4.13 2.80
C GLY A 61 4.08 5.20 1.71
N PHE A 62 4.45 4.87 0.48
CA PHE A 62 4.28 5.77 -0.67
C PHE A 62 2.80 6.06 -0.99
N ILE A 63 1.92 5.07 -0.93
CA ILE A 63 0.46 5.26 -1.07
C ILE A 63 -0.03 6.25 -0.01
N GLY A 64 0.36 6.04 1.25
CA GLY A 64 0.00 6.93 2.34
C GLY A 64 0.45 8.37 2.09
N PHE A 65 1.72 8.54 1.72
CA PHE A 65 2.30 9.83 1.36
C PHE A 65 1.55 10.51 0.20
N PHE A 66 1.33 9.79 -0.89
CA PHE A 66 0.67 10.30 -2.09
C PHE A 66 -0.77 10.74 -1.82
N ILE A 67 -1.52 9.97 -1.04
CA ILE A 67 -2.89 10.31 -0.67
C ILE A 67 -2.89 11.57 0.20
N ALA A 68 -2.09 11.58 1.27
CA ALA A 68 -2.03 12.70 2.20
C ALA A 68 -1.63 14.01 1.51
N ARG A 69 -0.66 13.95 0.58
CA ARG A 69 -0.25 15.10 -0.26
C ARG A 69 -1.36 15.73 -1.08
N ARG A 70 -2.42 14.99 -1.39
CA ARG A 70 -3.54 15.45 -2.23
C ARG A 70 -4.79 15.78 -1.43
N VAL A 71 -4.93 15.20 -0.24
CA VAL A 71 -6.05 15.49 0.66
C VAL A 71 -5.72 16.67 1.56
N GLU A 72 -4.43 16.89 1.87
CA GLU A 72 -3.91 17.99 2.70
C GLU A 72 -4.43 18.01 4.15
N GLU A 73 -5.30 17.07 4.51
CA GLU A 73 -5.90 16.92 5.84
C GLU A 73 -5.96 15.46 6.30
N ASN A 74 -5.96 15.26 7.61
CA ASN A 74 -6.16 13.96 8.26
C ASN A 74 -5.28 12.83 7.67
N GLY A 75 -4.00 13.12 7.44
CA GLY A 75 -3.09 12.30 6.63
C GLY A 75 -2.87 10.92 7.21
N TRP A 76 -2.80 10.81 8.53
CA TRP A 76 -2.72 9.52 9.22
C TRP A 76 -3.94 8.63 8.90
N LEU A 77 -5.14 9.21 8.80
CA LEU A 77 -6.39 8.50 8.54
C LEU A 77 -6.53 8.17 7.06
N ASN A 78 -6.38 9.16 6.16
CA ASN A 78 -6.48 8.94 4.72
C ASN A 78 -5.38 8.00 4.21
N GLY A 79 -4.14 8.18 4.68
CA GLY A 79 -3.02 7.32 4.35
C GLY A 79 -3.13 5.93 4.98
N GLY A 80 -3.58 5.83 6.23
CA GLY A 80 -3.82 4.56 6.90
C GLY A 80 -4.92 3.73 6.23
N LEU A 81 -6.03 4.36 5.83
CA LEU A 81 -7.09 3.70 5.05
C LEU A 81 -6.59 3.25 3.68
N GLY A 82 -5.79 4.06 2.99
CA GLY A 82 -5.16 3.65 1.74
C GLY A 82 -4.25 2.43 1.90
N GLY A 83 -3.41 2.41 2.93
CA GLY A 83 -2.54 1.28 3.25
C GLY A 83 -3.30 0.02 3.63
N LEU A 84 -4.38 0.15 4.43
CA LEU A 84 -5.25 -0.96 4.80
C LEU A 84 -5.95 -1.58 3.59
N ILE A 85 -6.56 -0.76 2.73
CA ILE A 85 -7.28 -1.22 1.53
C ILE A 85 -6.30 -1.91 0.57
N TYR A 86 -5.14 -1.29 0.32
CA TYR A 86 -4.11 -1.91 -0.50
C TYR A 86 -3.69 -3.27 0.06
N MET A 87 -3.37 -3.35 1.36
CA MET A 87 -2.94 -4.61 1.97
C MET A 87 -4.03 -5.69 1.90
N ALA A 88 -5.30 -5.32 2.11
CA ALA A 88 -6.42 -6.25 1.95
C ALA A 88 -6.48 -6.83 0.52
N ILE A 89 -6.28 -6.01 -0.50
CA ILE A 89 -6.21 -6.47 -1.90
C ILE A 89 -5.04 -7.43 -2.09
N ILE A 90 -3.83 -7.10 -1.60
CA ILE A 90 -2.66 -7.96 -1.76
C ILE A 90 -2.83 -9.30 -1.04
N ILE A 91 -3.42 -9.30 0.16
CA ILE A 91 -3.74 -10.54 0.89
C ILE A 91 -4.72 -11.39 0.07
N LEU A 92 -5.80 -10.80 -0.46
CA LEU A 92 -6.77 -11.52 -1.29
C LEU A 92 -6.13 -12.12 -2.55
N LEU A 93 -5.20 -11.40 -3.19
CA LEU A 93 -4.46 -11.93 -4.32
C LEU A 93 -3.50 -13.06 -3.91
N GLY A 94 -2.83 -12.92 -2.77
CA GLY A 94 -1.90 -13.92 -2.24
C GLY A 94 -2.59 -15.22 -1.83
N THR A 95 -3.77 -15.13 -1.20
CA THR A 95 -4.52 -16.31 -0.73
C THR A 95 -5.05 -17.19 -1.86
N ILE A 96 -5.16 -16.67 -3.09
CA ILE A 96 -5.47 -17.47 -4.29
C ILE A 96 -4.36 -18.49 -4.56
N SER A 97 -3.10 -18.13 -4.29
CA SER A 97 -1.94 -18.98 -4.56
C SER A 97 -1.58 -19.87 -3.39
N MET A 98 -1.65 -19.34 -2.17
CA MET A 98 -1.26 -20.07 -0.95
C MET A 98 -2.12 -19.65 0.24
N PRO A 99 -2.71 -20.60 1.00
CA PRO A 99 -3.49 -20.25 2.18
C PRO A 99 -2.62 -19.54 3.22
N ILE A 100 -3.15 -18.45 3.77
CA ILE A 100 -2.51 -17.65 4.83
C ILE A 100 -3.28 -17.87 6.12
N SER A 101 -2.58 -18.04 7.24
CA SER A 101 -3.24 -18.16 8.56
C SER A 101 -3.97 -16.87 8.92
N ILE A 102 -5.10 -17.01 9.63
CA ILE A 102 -5.92 -15.86 10.03
C ILE A 102 -5.12 -14.87 10.90
N GLY A 103 -4.28 -15.36 11.82
CA GLY A 103 -3.42 -14.50 12.63
C GLY A 103 -2.45 -13.64 11.80
N ASN A 104 -1.89 -14.21 10.72
CA ASN A 104 -1.02 -13.48 9.82
C ASN A 104 -1.80 -12.44 9.01
N ILE A 105 -3.04 -12.73 8.60
CA ILE A 105 -3.91 -11.76 7.92
C ILE A 105 -4.14 -10.53 8.79
N PHE A 106 -4.53 -10.72 10.06
CA PHE A 106 -4.76 -9.61 10.98
C PHE A 106 -3.49 -8.77 11.20
N LEU A 107 -2.35 -9.41 11.41
CA LEU A 107 -1.08 -8.74 11.57
C LEU A 107 -0.72 -7.90 10.33
N LEU A 108 -0.85 -8.47 9.14
CA LEU A 108 -0.56 -7.77 7.88
C LEU A 108 -1.47 -6.56 7.67
N LEU A 109 -2.78 -6.69 7.96
CA LEU A 109 -3.72 -5.57 7.87
C LEU A 109 -3.36 -4.42 8.83
N ILE A 110 -3.00 -4.75 10.08
CA ILE A 110 -2.56 -3.75 11.06
C ILE A 110 -1.28 -3.07 10.58
N LEU A 111 -0.30 -3.83 10.08
CA LEU A 111 0.93 -3.24 9.53
C LEU A 111 0.65 -2.36 8.31
N GLY A 112 -0.26 -2.78 7.41
CA GLY A 112 -0.69 -1.97 6.28
C GLY A 112 -1.29 -0.63 6.70
N LEU A 113 -2.14 -0.64 7.73
CA LEU A 113 -2.71 0.57 8.31
C LEU A 113 -1.62 1.45 8.93
N LEU A 114 -0.73 0.90 9.75
CA LEU A 114 0.30 1.67 10.46
C LEU A 114 1.32 2.28 9.49
N VAL A 115 1.82 1.50 8.53
CA VAL A 115 2.79 1.99 7.55
C VAL A 115 2.14 3.03 6.62
N GLY A 116 0.89 2.83 6.23
CA GLY A 116 0.13 3.81 5.45
C GLY A 116 -0.09 5.11 6.22
N ALA A 117 -0.41 5.01 7.52
CA ALA A 117 -0.58 6.17 8.39
C ALA A 117 0.74 6.95 8.56
N ILE A 118 1.88 6.25 8.73
CA ILE A 118 3.21 6.89 8.79
C ILE A 118 3.50 7.64 7.49
N GLY A 119 3.29 7.00 6.34
CA GLY A 119 3.42 7.65 5.03
C GLY A 119 2.52 8.89 4.92
N GLY A 120 1.29 8.78 5.40
CA GLY A 120 0.33 9.88 5.40
C GLY A 120 0.71 11.06 6.31
N ILE A 121 1.27 10.80 7.50
CA ILE A 121 1.80 11.84 8.40
C ILE A 121 2.94 12.60 7.71
N ILE A 122 3.85 11.86 7.07
CA ILE A 122 4.97 12.46 6.30
C ILE A 122 4.43 13.28 5.13
N GLY A 123 3.40 12.78 4.44
CA GLY A 123 2.83 13.41 3.25
C GLY A 123 2.12 14.74 3.49
N ILE A 124 1.57 15.00 4.67
CA ILE A 124 0.95 16.30 4.98
C ILE A 124 2.00 17.40 5.21
N ASN A 125 3.14 17.05 5.81
CA ASN A 125 4.09 18.04 6.31
C ASN A 125 5.18 18.43 5.32
N LEU A 126 5.36 17.64 4.26
CA LEU A 126 6.21 18.01 3.13
C LEU A 126 5.34 18.76 2.14
#